data_AF-A0A0U5NT15-F1
#
_entry.id   AF-A0A0U5NT15-F1
#
_cell.length_a   1.000
_cell.length_b   1.000
_cell.length_c   1.000
_cell.angle_alpha   90.00
_cell.angle_beta   90.00
_cell.angle_gamma   90.00
#
_symmetry.space_group_name_H-M   'P 1'
#
loop_
_entity.id
_entity.type
_entity.pdbx_description
1 polymer ?
#
loop_
_entity_poly.entity_id
_entity_poly.type
_entity_poly.pdbx_seq_one_letter_code
_entity_poly.pdbx_strand_id
1 'polypeptide(L)'
;MMFSDYENKILDTKWPFDVQIYSPDMEDDFRDELEILNKNTEIKDSYIYHVYTNQTNQANVWMYTNLQTFGNMYREKDGRPNMKKIEKALKTEGVYCIYDTYMGLSDYNYLRKMLGYKEIALTERQYAIQIKGRLSAEVEEMPKGLKITDAKGDKELACGGIYVEPFSQDGHNGGDYILIVPDHVIRTMQSYYSEMAVDLKGKSPAGLMKKLDGLVPEEEQDFAGHADLPLNGNSCTGSDNIVSYSETNLVRDNAIPEVKYMLASLIVPAFYMGLVFLCAALTVLSVQQLSDSAKYKFRYDVLAKIGLERSEIHQLITRELAAYYLCPALFAVLISGSIIVRVSKIFIIGTGVHTSVLQYFGISVVLFFGIYMIYFMATYVGFKRNIETKK
;
A
#
# COMPACT_ATOMS: atom_id res chain seq x y z
N MET A 1 -4.92 -1.16 -12.34
CA MET A 1 -5.58 0.16 -12.36
C MET A 1 -5.72 0.77 -10.98
N MET A 2 -6.40 0.14 -10.01
CA MET A 2 -6.45 0.64 -8.62
C MET A 2 -5.05 0.77 -7.98
N PHE A 3 -4.15 -0.18 -8.25
CA PHE A 3 -2.74 -0.08 -7.86
C PHE A 3 -1.99 1.11 -8.48
N SER A 4 -2.29 1.48 -9.73
CA SER A 4 -1.64 2.62 -10.37
C SER A 4 -2.12 3.95 -9.78
N ASP A 5 -3.38 4.02 -9.35
CA ASP A 5 -3.89 5.18 -8.60
C ASP A 5 -3.28 5.27 -7.21
N TYR A 6 -3.11 4.13 -6.53
CA TYR A 6 -2.35 4.03 -5.29
C TYR A 6 -0.89 4.49 -5.46
N GLU A 7 -0.17 3.98 -6.46
CA GLU A 7 1.22 4.35 -6.77
C GLU A 7 1.39 5.86 -7.00
N ASN A 8 0.40 6.50 -7.63
CA ASN A 8 0.48 7.92 -7.95
C ASN A 8 -0.02 8.85 -6.84
N LYS A 9 -0.78 8.35 -5.86
CA LYS A 9 -1.32 9.17 -4.77
C LYS A 9 -0.61 8.95 -3.44
N ILE A 10 -0.24 7.70 -3.14
CA ILE A 10 0.25 7.33 -1.81
C ILE A 10 1.76 7.38 -1.71
N LEU A 11 2.51 6.98 -2.75
CA LEU A 11 3.97 6.94 -2.66
C LEU A 11 4.56 8.33 -2.40
N ASP A 12 4.01 9.37 -3.03
CA ASP A 12 4.44 10.76 -2.80
C ASP A 12 4.16 11.22 -1.35
N THR A 13 3.12 10.71 -0.72
CA THR A 13 2.79 11.03 0.68
C THR A 13 3.55 10.14 1.68
N LYS A 14 3.94 8.93 1.29
CA LYS A 14 4.56 7.95 2.19
C LYS A 14 5.93 8.45 2.68
N TRP A 15 6.70 9.08 1.78
CA TRP A 15 8.01 9.64 2.08
C TRP A 15 8.01 11.15 1.83
N PRO A 16 7.66 11.95 2.86
CA PRO A 16 7.54 13.40 2.73
C PRO A 16 8.88 14.15 2.65
N PHE A 17 9.96 13.61 3.21
CA PHE A 17 11.31 14.20 3.14
C PHE A 17 12.05 13.74 1.88
N ASP A 18 12.97 14.57 1.35
CA ASP A 18 13.75 14.21 0.15
C ASP A 18 14.79 13.13 0.46
N VAL A 19 15.48 13.27 1.59
CA VAL A 19 16.35 12.24 2.16
C VAL A 19 16.07 12.11 3.65
N GLN A 20 16.00 10.88 4.12
CA GLN A 20 15.90 10.55 5.54
C GLN A 20 16.83 9.39 5.85
N ILE A 21 17.66 9.53 6.89
CA ILE A 21 18.67 8.54 7.24
C ILE A 21 18.54 8.19 8.71
N TYR A 22 18.40 6.89 8.96
CA TYR A 22 18.30 6.30 10.28
C TYR A 22 19.69 5.89 10.79
N SER A 23 19.94 6.08 12.08
CA SER A 23 21.09 5.49 12.78
C SER A 23 20.69 4.90 14.13
N PRO A 24 21.10 3.65 14.44
CA PRO A 24 20.92 3.09 15.76
C PRO A 24 21.89 3.69 16.79
N ASP A 25 22.92 4.43 16.35
CA ASP A 25 23.86 5.13 17.23
C ASP A 25 23.32 6.53 17.60
N MET A 26 23.23 6.77 18.91
CA MET A 26 22.71 8.03 19.46
C MET A 26 23.69 9.19 19.30
N GLU A 27 24.98 8.90 19.12
CA GLU A 27 26.03 9.91 18.97
C GLU A 27 26.44 10.11 17.51
N ASP A 28 25.70 9.50 16.58
CA ASP A 28 25.95 9.65 15.15
C ASP A 28 25.74 11.10 14.69
N ASP A 29 26.76 11.64 14.03
CA ASP A 29 26.75 12.99 13.48
C ASP A 29 26.54 13.02 11.96
N PHE A 30 26.31 11.85 11.35
CA PHE A 30 25.98 11.66 9.93
C PHE A 30 26.98 12.32 8.97
N ARG A 31 28.25 12.44 9.39
CA ARG A 31 29.28 13.15 8.61
C ARG A 31 29.53 12.52 7.25
N ASP A 32 29.60 11.20 7.18
CA ASP A 32 29.92 10.47 5.96
C ASP A 32 28.77 10.58 4.95
N GLU A 33 27.53 10.51 5.42
CA GLU A 33 26.32 10.72 4.64
C GLU A 33 26.23 12.16 4.13
N LEU A 34 26.50 13.14 5.00
CA LEU A 34 26.54 14.55 4.62
C LEU A 34 27.64 14.83 3.57
N GLU A 35 28.80 14.17 3.64
CA GLU A 35 29.84 14.28 2.61
C GLU A 35 29.33 13.76 1.26
N ILE A 36 28.68 12.59 1.24
CA ILE A 36 28.08 12.03 0.03
C ILE A 36 26.99 12.97 -0.52
N LEU A 37 26.11 13.48 0.32
CA LEU A 37 25.05 14.40 -0.08
C LEU A 37 25.63 15.67 -0.70
N ASN A 38 26.54 16.36 0.00
CA ASN A 38 27.14 17.61 -0.50
C ASN A 38 27.95 17.43 -1.81
N LYS A 39 28.51 16.24 -2.03
CA LYS A 39 29.25 15.93 -3.28
C LYS A 39 28.34 15.70 -4.48
N ASN A 40 27.11 15.23 -4.25
CA ASN A 40 26.22 14.76 -5.31
C ASN A 40 24.98 15.66 -5.52
N THR A 41 24.63 16.48 -4.53
CA THR A 41 23.46 17.36 -4.54
C THR A 41 23.72 18.65 -3.76
N GLU A 42 22.81 19.60 -3.87
CA GLU A 42 22.85 20.85 -3.09
C GLU A 42 21.81 20.78 -1.97
N ILE A 43 22.28 20.81 -0.72
CA ILE A 43 21.41 20.75 0.46
C ILE A 43 20.80 22.14 0.69
N LYS A 44 19.48 22.20 0.89
CA LYS A 44 18.78 23.41 1.31
C LYS A 44 18.76 23.54 2.83
N ASP A 45 18.44 22.44 3.50
CA ASP A 45 18.38 22.33 4.95
C ASP A 45 18.65 20.87 5.37
N SER A 46 19.24 20.68 6.54
CA SER A 46 19.53 19.36 7.12
C SER A 46 19.35 19.44 8.63
N TYR A 47 18.65 18.47 9.21
CA TYR A 47 18.33 18.45 10.63
C TYR A 47 18.53 17.07 11.22
N ILE A 48 19.42 16.98 12.21
CA ILE A 48 19.65 15.78 13.01
C ILE A 48 18.75 15.88 14.25
N TYR A 49 18.06 14.80 14.58
CA TYR A 49 17.17 14.72 15.72
C TYR A 49 17.14 13.29 16.28
N HIS A 50 16.50 13.13 17.44
CA HIS A 50 16.33 11.82 18.06
C HIS A 50 14.86 11.49 18.27
N VAL A 51 14.56 10.21 18.13
CA VAL A 51 13.30 9.62 18.62
C VAL A 51 13.57 9.03 19.99
N TYR A 52 12.64 9.24 20.92
CA TYR A 52 12.79 8.87 22.32
C TYR A 52 11.81 7.76 22.71
N THR A 53 12.07 7.14 23.85
CA THR A 53 11.15 6.20 24.48
C THR A 53 11.12 6.36 26.01
N ASN A 54 9.95 6.12 26.59
CA ASN A 54 9.78 5.98 28.03
C ASN A 54 9.85 4.51 28.50
N GLN A 55 10.27 3.58 27.63
CA GLN A 55 10.37 2.14 27.88
C GLN A 55 9.02 1.46 28.23
N THR A 56 7.90 2.08 27.85
CA THR A 56 6.55 1.48 27.94
C THR A 56 5.97 1.30 26.55
N ASN A 57 4.89 0.53 26.41
CA ASN A 57 4.30 0.16 25.12
C ASN A 57 2.77 0.33 25.11
N GLN A 58 2.23 1.30 25.84
CA GLN A 58 0.79 1.50 25.98
C GLN A 58 0.12 1.90 24.66
N ALA A 59 0.77 2.73 23.85
CA ALA A 59 0.26 3.10 22.54
C ALA A 59 0.34 1.92 21.58
N ASN A 60 1.44 1.15 21.59
CA ASN A 60 1.53 -0.09 20.83
C ASN A 60 0.43 -1.10 21.20
N VAL A 61 0.19 -1.31 22.50
CA VAL A 61 -0.89 -2.18 22.99
C VAL A 61 -2.24 -1.72 22.46
N TRP A 62 -2.51 -0.41 22.55
CA TRP A 62 -3.76 0.17 22.03
C TRP A 62 -3.91 -0.09 20.53
N MET A 63 -2.86 0.13 19.74
CA MET A 63 -2.87 -0.09 18.29
C MET A 63 -3.15 -1.57 17.95
N TYR A 64 -2.43 -2.51 18.57
CA TYR A 64 -2.65 -3.94 18.37
C TYR A 64 -4.06 -4.41 18.72
N THR A 65 -4.70 -3.79 19.71
CA THR A 65 -6.05 -4.20 20.11
C THR A 65 -7.15 -3.48 19.36
N ASN A 66 -6.93 -2.28 18.83
CA ASN A 66 -8.02 -1.42 18.34
C ASN A 66 -8.07 -1.26 16.82
N LEU A 67 -6.99 -1.51 16.10
CA LEU A 67 -7.00 -1.40 14.64
C LEU A 67 -7.75 -2.57 13.98
N GLN A 68 -8.55 -2.26 12.97
CA GLN A 68 -9.29 -3.22 12.16
C GLN A 68 -8.39 -4.27 11.50
N THR A 69 -7.16 -3.87 11.15
CA THR A 69 -6.17 -4.77 10.53
C THR A 69 -5.85 -5.99 11.40
N PHE A 70 -5.83 -5.81 12.73
CA PHE A 70 -5.56 -6.90 13.67
C PHE A 70 -6.82 -7.59 14.18
N GLY A 71 -7.98 -6.91 14.07
CA GLY A 71 -9.26 -7.41 14.57
C GLY A 71 -9.17 -7.84 16.03
N ASN A 72 -9.41 -9.14 16.30
CA ASN A 72 -9.37 -9.70 17.66
C ASN A 72 -8.09 -10.52 17.95
N MET A 73 -7.06 -10.48 17.09
CA MET A 73 -5.89 -11.37 17.21
C MET A 73 -5.13 -11.20 18.54
N TYR A 74 -5.01 -9.95 19.00
CA TYR A 74 -4.29 -9.57 20.22
C TYR A 74 -5.21 -9.32 21.42
N ARG A 75 -6.47 -9.76 21.35
CA ARG A 75 -7.42 -9.70 22.47
C ARG A 75 -7.64 -11.08 23.06
N GLU A 76 -7.87 -11.12 24.37
CA GLU A 76 -8.43 -12.27 25.06
C GLU A 76 -9.92 -12.43 24.76
N LYS A 77 -10.51 -13.57 25.13
CA LYS A 77 -11.95 -13.82 24.92
C LYS A 77 -12.86 -12.82 25.65
N ASP A 78 -12.37 -12.21 26.72
CA ASP A 78 -13.08 -11.18 27.50
C ASP A 78 -12.85 -9.76 26.97
N GLY A 79 -12.09 -9.60 25.89
CA GLY A 79 -11.82 -8.32 25.23
C GLY A 79 -10.60 -7.56 25.74
N ARG A 80 -9.93 -8.03 26.81
CA ARG A 80 -8.69 -7.42 27.32
C ARG A 80 -7.49 -7.67 26.40
N PRO A 81 -6.43 -6.84 26.44
CA PRO A 81 -5.21 -7.10 25.68
C PRO A 81 -4.53 -8.40 26.10
N ASN A 82 -4.14 -9.24 25.13
CA ASN A 82 -3.31 -10.41 25.34
C ASN A 82 -1.84 -10.01 25.32
N MET A 83 -1.31 -9.60 26.48
CA MET A 83 0.05 -9.06 26.62
C MET A 83 1.12 -10.04 26.13
N LYS A 84 0.95 -11.34 26.38
CA LYS A 84 1.92 -12.36 25.93
C LYS A 84 2.06 -12.42 24.41
N LYS A 85 0.94 -12.30 23.69
CA LYS A 85 0.97 -12.23 22.22
C LYS A 85 1.57 -10.91 21.73
N ILE A 86 1.19 -9.80 22.35
CA ILE A 86 1.67 -8.46 21.98
C ILE A 86 3.18 -8.35 22.17
N GLU A 87 3.71 -8.75 23.33
CA GLU A 87 5.15 -8.74 23.61
C GLU A 87 5.94 -9.66 22.66
N LYS A 88 5.34 -10.77 22.22
CA LYS A 88 5.95 -11.62 21.20
C LYS A 88 5.97 -10.89 19.86
N ALA A 89 4.84 -10.33 19.43
CA ALA A 89 4.73 -9.60 18.16
C ALA A 89 5.72 -8.43 18.08
N LEU A 90 5.83 -7.64 19.14
CA LEU A 90 6.78 -6.53 19.25
C LEU A 90 8.25 -6.96 19.04
N LYS A 91 8.59 -8.23 19.31
CA LYS A 91 9.95 -8.76 19.15
C LYS A 91 10.17 -9.50 17.83
N THR A 92 9.11 -9.89 17.12
CA THR A 92 9.22 -10.82 15.99
C THR A 92 8.54 -10.37 14.71
N GLU A 93 7.58 -9.43 14.76
CA GLU A 93 6.76 -9.05 13.61
C GLU A 93 7.18 -7.73 12.95
N GLY A 94 7.94 -6.87 13.65
CA GLY A 94 8.50 -5.63 13.07
C GLY A 94 7.48 -4.54 12.70
N VAL A 95 6.24 -4.67 13.20
CA VAL A 95 5.16 -3.71 12.91
C VAL A 95 5.33 -2.42 13.73
N TYR A 96 5.55 -2.56 15.03
CA TYR A 96 5.81 -1.45 15.94
C TYR A 96 7.14 -1.65 16.64
N CYS A 97 7.80 -0.54 16.96
CA CYS A 97 8.97 -0.58 17.82
C CYS A 97 8.61 -1.26 19.16
N ILE A 98 9.57 -1.88 19.85
CA ILE A 98 9.34 -2.56 21.14
C ILE A 98 8.64 -1.66 22.15
N TYR A 99 9.03 -0.39 22.18
CA TYR A 99 8.45 0.64 23.05
C TYR A 99 7.79 1.75 22.24
N ASP A 100 6.91 2.50 22.91
CA ASP A 100 6.27 3.68 22.34
C ASP A 100 7.33 4.74 21.97
N THR A 101 7.11 5.39 20.83
CA THR A 101 8.00 6.41 20.26
C THR A 101 7.54 7.82 20.59
N TYR A 102 8.49 8.67 20.95
CA TYR A 102 8.26 10.05 21.36
C TYR A 102 9.18 11.01 20.61
N MET A 103 8.73 12.25 20.41
CA MET A 103 9.51 13.34 19.85
C MET A 103 9.22 14.64 20.60
N GLY A 104 10.24 15.47 20.76
CA GLY A 104 10.11 16.80 21.35
C GLY A 104 9.33 17.74 20.44
N LEU A 105 8.56 18.66 21.03
CA LEU A 105 7.80 19.66 20.29
C LEU A 105 8.71 20.52 19.38
N SER A 106 9.92 20.84 19.83
CA SER A 106 10.87 21.65 19.03
C SER A 106 11.30 20.92 17.75
N ASP A 107 11.75 19.67 17.86
CA ASP A 107 12.15 18.86 16.70
C ASP A 107 10.97 18.63 15.76
N TYR A 108 9.80 18.29 16.33
CA TYR A 108 8.58 18.07 15.58
C TYR A 108 8.19 19.31 14.75
N ASN A 109 8.23 20.50 15.35
CA ASN A 109 7.91 21.74 14.65
C ASN A 109 8.96 22.13 13.61
N TYR A 110 10.25 21.85 13.85
CA TYR A 110 11.30 22.04 12.85
C TYR A 110 11.02 21.20 11.60
N LEU A 111 10.78 19.90 11.81
CA LEU A 111 10.47 18.95 10.74
C LEU A 111 9.16 19.29 10.02
N ARG A 112 8.11 19.73 10.74
CA ARG A 112 6.88 20.23 10.12
C ARG A 112 7.14 21.42 9.20
N LYS A 113 7.97 22.37 9.65
CA LYS A 113 8.35 23.54 8.85
C LYS A 113 9.17 23.14 7.62
N MET A 114 10.09 22.17 7.76
CA MET A 114 10.84 21.61 6.64
C MET A 114 9.90 21.05 5.57
N LEU A 115 8.82 20.36 5.98
CA LEU A 115 7.77 19.84 5.10
C LEU A 115 6.75 20.90 4.63
N GLY A 116 6.88 22.16 5.05
CA GLY A 116 5.96 23.24 4.70
C GLY A 116 4.63 23.24 5.45
N TYR A 117 4.51 22.45 6.52
CA TYR A 117 3.34 22.43 7.40
C TYR A 117 3.39 23.56 8.43
N LYS A 118 2.23 23.88 9.01
CA LYS A 118 2.14 24.80 10.14
C LYS A 118 2.64 24.13 11.42
N GLU A 119 3.41 24.88 12.20
CA GLU A 119 3.79 24.51 13.56
C GLU A 119 2.56 24.34 14.44
N ILE A 120 2.68 23.48 15.44
CA ILE A 120 1.65 23.25 16.46
C ILE A 120 2.10 23.87 17.79
N ALA A 121 1.13 24.20 18.64
CA ALA A 121 1.40 24.67 19.98
C ALA A 121 0.85 23.67 21.00
N LEU A 122 1.67 23.29 21.97
CA LEU A 122 1.26 22.51 23.13
C LEU A 122 1.52 23.33 24.40
N THR A 123 0.60 23.27 25.35
CA THR A 123 0.88 23.76 26.71
C THR A 123 1.79 22.77 27.44
N GLU A 124 2.40 23.19 28.55
CA GLU A 124 3.23 22.35 29.42
C GLU A 124 2.54 21.07 29.93
N ARG A 125 1.20 20.99 29.81
CA ARG A 125 0.38 19.85 30.27
C ARG A 125 -0.33 19.13 29.14
N GLN A 126 0.15 19.29 27.91
CA GLN A 126 -0.43 18.65 26.74
C GLN A 126 0.58 17.83 25.96
N TYR A 127 0.11 16.76 25.35
CA TYR A 127 0.82 16.00 24.33
C TYR A 127 0.00 15.97 23.03
N ALA A 128 0.59 15.62 21.90
CA ALA A 128 -0.13 15.38 20.65
C ALA A 128 0.22 14.00 20.08
N ILE A 129 -0.60 13.53 19.14
CA ILE A 129 -0.38 12.28 18.43
C ILE A 129 -0.22 12.61 16.95
N GLN A 130 0.92 12.28 16.35
CA GLN A 130 1.13 12.34 14.91
C GLN A 130 0.92 10.93 14.37
N ILE A 131 -0.09 10.71 13.52
CA ILE A 131 -0.49 9.37 13.04
C ILE A 131 -0.69 9.32 11.53
N LYS A 132 -0.51 8.16 10.90
CA LYS A 132 -0.79 7.98 9.47
C LYS A 132 -2.25 8.33 9.16
N GLY A 133 -2.47 9.13 8.11
CA GLY A 133 -3.81 9.57 7.72
C GLY A 133 -4.83 8.44 7.51
N ARG A 134 -4.40 7.27 7.01
CA ARG A 134 -5.28 6.11 6.83
C ARG A 134 -5.93 5.59 8.12
N LEU A 135 -5.29 5.84 9.27
CA LEU A 135 -5.73 5.37 10.59
C LEU A 135 -6.57 6.40 11.34
N SER A 136 -6.70 7.62 10.82
CA SER A 136 -7.35 8.75 11.50
C SER A 136 -8.75 8.44 12.02
N ALA A 137 -9.55 7.70 11.24
CA ALA A 137 -10.91 7.30 11.61
C ALA A 137 -10.97 6.22 12.71
N GLU A 138 -9.88 5.47 12.93
CA GLU A 138 -9.82 4.39 13.92
C GLU A 138 -9.30 4.88 15.27
N VAL A 139 -8.54 5.97 15.30
CA VAL A 139 -7.76 6.41 16.47
C VAL A 139 -8.35 7.56 17.29
N GLU A 140 -9.59 7.98 17.00
CA GLU A 140 -10.26 9.06 17.75
C GLU A 140 -10.31 8.78 19.26
N GLU A 141 -10.44 7.51 19.65
CA GLU A 141 -10.51 7.05 21.03
C GLU A 141 -9.14 6.71 21.64
N MET A 142 -8.06 6.76 20.85
CA MET A 142 -6.70 6.47 21.31
C MET A 142 -6.30 7.31 22.53
N PRO A 143 -6.54 8.64 22.57
CA PRO A 143 -6.18 9.46 23.73
C PRO A 143 -6.76 8.98 25.05
N LYS A 144 -7.97 8.38 25.06
CA LYS A 144 -8.61 7.91 26.29
C LYS A 144 -7.95 6.65 26.86
N GLY A 145 -7.23 5.91 26.02
CA GLY A 145 -6.49 4.71 26.38
C GLY A 145 -5.05 4.96 26.83
N LEU A 146 -4.54 6.19 26.67
CA LEU A 146 -3.16 6.55 26.98
C LEU A 146 -3.07 7.33 28.29
N LYS A 147 -2.03 7.03 29.07
CA LYS A 147 -1.63 7.74 30.28
C LYS A 147 -0.21 8.24 30.09
N ILE A 148 -0.07 9.38 29.41
CA ILE A 148 1.23 10.05 29.24
C ILE A 148 1.43 10.97 30.45
N THR A 149 2.61 10.95 31.05
CA THR A 149 2.92 11.78 32.23
C THR A 149 3.94 12.87 31.94
N ASP A 150 4.00 13.86 32.83
CA ASP A 150 5.07 14.85 32.83
C ASP A 150 6.44 14.22 33.17
N ALA A 151 7.49 15.04 33.08
CA ALA A 151 8.88 14.62 33.33
C ALA A 151 9.09 13.95 34.70
N LYS A 152 8.23 14.22 35.69
CA LYS A 152 8.33 13.67 37.05
C LYS A 152 7.50 12.40 37.24
N GLY A 153 6.61 12.08 36.30
CA GLY A 153 5.65 10.99 36.44
C GLY A 153 4.47 11.32 37.37
N ASP A 154 4.36 12.55 37.84
CA ASP A 154 3.42 12.93 38.90
C ASP A 154 2.05 13.32 38.34
N LYS A 155 2.01 13.81 37.10
CA LYS A 155 0.81 14.39 36.48
C LYS A 155 0.61 13.86 35.07
N GLU A 156 -0.60 13.44 34.77
CA GLU A 156 -1.01 13.08 33.41
C GLU A 156 -1.10 14.34 32.52
N LEU A 157 -0.64 14.19 31.27
CA LEU A 157 -0.78 15.16 30.19
C LEU A 157 -2.10 14.91 29.45
N ALA A 158 -2.77 15.99 29.04
CA ALA A 158 -3.97 15.90 28.22
C ALA A 158 -3.62 15.85 26.73
N CYS A 159 -4.41 15.14 25.92
CA CYS A 159 -4.23 15.20 24.47
C CYS A 159 -4.65 16.58 23.94
N GLY A 160 -3.72 17.27 23.29
CA GLY A 160 -3.90 18.56 22.64
C GLY A 160 -4.31 18.47 21.16
N GLY A 161 -4.21 17.29 20.54
CA GLY A 161 -4.65 17.07 19.16
C GLY A 161 -4.08 15.80 18.53
N ILE A 162 -4.74 15.36 17.46
CA ILE A 162 -4.28 14.29 16.56
C ILE A 162 -3.98 14.92 15.20
N TYR A 163 -2.77 14.73 14.69
CA TYR A 163 -2.26 15.26 13.44
C TYR A 163 -2.02 14.11 12.47
N VAL A 164 -2.31 14.37 11.19
CA VAL A 164 -2.41 13.32 10.15
C VAL A 164 -1.64 13.66 8.88
N GLU A 165 -0.99 14.82 8.84
CA GLU A 165 -0.14 15.19 7.71
C GLU A 165 1.03 14.19 7.59
N PRO A 166 1.43 13.78 6.38
CA PRO A 166 2.45 12.75 6.24
C PRO A 166 3.78 13.15 6.87
N PHE A 167 4.36 12.24 7.67
CA PHE A 167 5.52 12.52 8.50
C PHE A 167 6.50 11.34 8.63
N SER A 168 6.57 10.44 7.63
CA SER A 168 7.46 9.26 7.62
C SER A 168 7.28 8.28 8.79
N GLN A 169 6.03 7.92 9.12
CA GLN A 169 5.74 6.93 10.17
C GLN A 169 5.82 5.48 9.68
N ASP A 170 6.76 5.20 8.78
CA ASP A 170 7.03 3.90 8.16
C ASP A 170 8.34 3.29 8.68
N GLY A 171 8.88 3.79 9.80
CA GLY A 171 10.19 3.38 10.31
C GLY A 171 10.91 4.53 10.99
N HIS A 172 11.11 5.62 10.25
CA HIS A 172 11.92 6.74 10.71
C HIS A 172 11.28 7.52 11.86
N ASN A 173 10.03 7.95 11.71
CA ASN A 173 9.29 8.65 12.77
C ASN A 173 8.26 7.74 13.43
N GLY A 174 8.72 6.55 13.85
CA GLY A 174 7.90 5.49 14.43
C GLY A 174 7.15 4.66 13.38
N GLY A 175 6.38 3.68 13.87
CA GLY A 175 5.51 2.83 13.06
C GLY A 175 4.05 3.22 13.25
N ASP A 176 3.40 3.71 12.21
CA ASP A 176 2.06 4.32 12.18
C ASP A 176 1.90 5.63 12.96
N TYR A 177 2.55 5.78 14.12
CA TYR A 177 2.40 6.94 15.00
C TYR A 177 3.73 7.37 15.66
N ILE A 178 3.74 8.60 16.16
CA ILE A 178 4.71 9.12 17.12
C ILE A 178 4.04 10.10 18.08
N LEU A 179 4.40 10.04 19.37
CA LEU A 179 3.84 10.89 20.41
C LEU A 179 4.67 12.17 20.56
N ILE A 180 4.03 13.32 20.51
CA ILE A 180 4.71 14.61 20.64
C ILE A 180 4.48 15.15 22.03
N VAL A 181 5.55 15.44 22.76
CA VAL A 181 5.49 15.98 24.13
C VAL A 181 6.31 17.26 24.24
N PRO A 182 6.06 18.12 25.24
CA PRO A 182 6.90 19.29 25.49
C PRO A 182 8.36 18.87 25.74
N ASP A 183 9.32 19.67 25.30
CA ASP A 183 10.75 19.28 25.33
C ASP A 183 11.26 19.00 26.75
N HIS A 184 10.66 19.61 27.78
CA HIS A 184 11.02 19.34 29.17
C HIS A 184 10.68 17.90 29.61
N VAL A 185 9.72 17.23 28.95
CA VAL A 185 9.31 15.84 29.20
C VAL A 185 10.28 14.86 28.53
N ILE A 186 10.77 15.19 27.33
CA ILE A 186 11.76 14.36 26.61
C ILE A 186 13.06 14.21 27.40
N ARG A 187 13.48 15.23 28.17
CA ARG A 187 14.73 15.19 28.95
C ARG A 187 14.83 14.06 29.98
N THR A 188 13.69 13.46 30.34
CA THR A 188 13.64 12.32 31.27
C THR A 188 13.46 10.98 30.57
N MET A 189 13.30 10.99 29.24
CA MET A 189 13.17 9.80 28.40
C MET A 189 14.54 9.36 27.88
N GLN A 190 14.63 8.10 27.45
CA GLN A 190 15.82 7.58 26.82
C GLN A 190 15.75 7.84 25.32
N SER A 191 16.83 8.33 24.72
CA SER A 191 16.97 8.33 23.25
C SER A 191 16.87 6.90 22.75
N TYR A 192 16.03 6.69 21.74
CA TYR A 192 15.78 5.39 21.15
C TYR A 192 16.67 5.18 19.92
N TYR A 193 16.73 6.17 19.04
CA TYR A 193 17.60 6.20 17.86
C TYR A 193 17.72 7.62 17.29
N SER A 194 18.67 7.81 16.38
CA SER A 194 18.95 9.08 15.71
C SER A 194 18.44 9.05 14.27
N GLU A 195 18.08 10.22 13.78
CA GLU A 195 17.59 10.42 12.42
C GLU A 195 18.16 11.72 11.86
N MET A 196 18.42 11.73 10.56
CA MET A 196 18.71 12.94 9.82
C MET A 196 17.71 13.12 8.68
N ALA A 197 16.97 14.24 8.71
CA ALA A 197 16.12 14.66 7.60
C ALA A 197 16.82 15.75 6.78
N VAL A 198 16.77 15.63 5.45
CA VAL A 198 17.42 16.58 4.53
C VAL A 198 16.45 17.04 3.46
N ASP A 199 16.39 18.35 3.26
CA ASP A 199 15.66 19.04 2.19
C ASP A 199 16.66 19.45 1.11
N LEU A 200 16.43 19.01 -0.14
CA LEU A 200 17.34 19.23 -1.25
C LEU A 200 16.90 20.41 -2.12
N LYS A 201 17.86 21.07 -2.77
CA LYS A 201 17.54 22.03 -3.84
C LYS A 201 17.25 21.28 -5.13
N GLY A 202 15.99 20.87 -5.29
CA GLY A 202 15.52 20.16 -6.48
C GLY A 202 15.62 18.65 -6.33
N LYS A 203 15.55 17.93 -7.46
CA LYS A 203 15.48 16.46 -7.46
C LYS A 203 16.80 15.80 -7.11
N SER A 204 16.75 14.68 -6.40
CA SER A 204 17.96 13.91 -6.11
C SER A 204 18.49 13.18 -7.35
N PRO A 205 19.82 13.04 -7.51
CA PRO A 205 20.38 12.28 -8.61
C PRO A 205 20.10 10.78 -8.49
N ALA A 206 19.92 10.12 -9.63
CA ALA A 206 19.74 8.67 -9.69
C ALA A 206 20.92 7.94 -9.02
N GLY A 207 20.61 6.91 -8.23
CA GLY A 207 21.62 6.11 -7.53
C GLY A 207 22.22 6.77 -6.28
N LEU A 208 21.73 7.93 -5.85
CA LEU A 208 22.13 8.53 -4.56
C LEU A 208 21.92 7.58 -3.37
N MET A 209 20.74 6.97 -3.26
CA MET A 209 20.42 5.97 -2.22
C MET A 209 21.47 4.86 -2.15
N LYS A 210 21.77 4.23 -3.28
CA LYS A 210 22.81 3.19 -3.39
C LYS A 210 24.21 3.67 -2.98
N LYS A 211 24.54 4.96 -3.15
CA LYS A 211 25.82 5.51 -2.67
C LYS A 211 25.84 5.63 -1.15
N LEU A 212 24.72 6.01 -0.54
CA LEU A 212 24.56 6.03 0.91
C LEU A 212 24.61 4.61 1.48
N ASP A 213 23.90 3.67 0.86
CA ASP A 213 23.93 2.25 1.25
C ASP A 213 25.33 1.61 1.11
N GLY A 214 26.16 2.15 0.23
CA GLY A 214 27.56 1.74 0.07
C GLY A 214 28.50 2.18 1.20
N LEU A 215 28.00 2.90 2.22
CA LEU A 215 28.77 3.21 3.44
C LEU A 215 28.92 1.99 4.34
N VAL A 216 27.95 1.07 4.33
CA VAL A 216 28.01 -0.17 5.10
C VAL A 216 28.56 -1.33 4.25
N PRO A 217 29.25 -2.32 4.86
CA PRO A 217 29.70 -3.52 4.16
C PRO A 217 28.53 -4.30 3.52
N GLU A 218 28.79 -5.06 2.45
CA GLU A 218 27.77 -5.90 1.79
C GLU A 218 27.11 -6.93 2.73
N GLU A 219 27.78 -7.31 3.83
CA GLU A 219 27.25 -8.22 4.86
C GLU A 219 26.14 -7.57 5.71
N GLU A 220 26.10 -6.25 5.77
CA GLU A 220 25.10 -5.41 6.44
C GLU A 220 24.09 -4.84 5.43
N GLN A 221 24.01 -5.44 4.24
CA GLN A 221 23.02 -5.09 3.22
C GLN A 221 21.98 -6.18 3.04
N ASP A 222 20.76 -5.76 2.73
CA ASP A 222 19.66 -6.65 2.41
C ASP A 222 19.81 -7.28 1.01
N PHE A 223 18.83 -8.09 0.59
CA PHE A 223 18.85 -8.71 -0.75
C PHE A 223 18.78 -7.70 -1.90
N ALA A 224 18.22 -6.50 -1.67
CA ALA A 224 18.18 -5.41 -2.64
C ALA A 224 19.48 -4.57 -2.66
N GLY A 225 20.38 -4.77 -1.69
CA GLY A 225 21.62 -4.03 -1.54
C GLY A 225 21.46 -2.71 -0.78
N HIS A 226 20.39 -2.58 0.01
CA HIS A 226 20.18 -1.47 0.93
C HIS A 226 20.80 -1.76 2.28
N ALA A 227 21.26 -0.72 2.99
CA ALA A 227 21.78 -0.88 4.34
C ALA A 227 20.67 -1.42 5.28
N ASP A 228 20.92 -2.56 5.92
CA ASP A 228 20.05 -3.17 6.92
C ASP A 228 20.70 -3.01 8.30
N LEU A 229 20.48 -1.85 8.91
CA LEU A 229 20.94 -1.53 10.26
C LEU A 229 19.77 -1.61 11.25
N PRO A 230 19.26 -2.82 11.60
CA PRO A 230 18.21 -2.89 12.60
C PRO A 230 18.78 -2.45 13.95
N LEU A 231 18.03 -1.61 14.69
CA LEU A 231 18.20 -1.56 16.15
C LEU A 231 18.13 -3.00 16.66
N ASN A 232 19.06 -3.40 17.52
CA ASN A 232 19.11 -4.73 18.15
C ASN A 232 17.72 -5.30 18.54
N GLY A 233 17.11 -6.11 17.66
CA GLY A 233 15.81 -6.74 17.85
C GLY A 233 14.58 -5.82 17.75
N ASN A 234 14.69 -4.64 17.16
CA ASN A 234 13.62 -3.64 17.02
C ASN A 234 13.42 -3.22 15.56
N SER A 235 12.18 -3.19 15.10
CA SER A 235 11.78 -2.74 13.76
C SER A 235 10.40 -2.05 13.86
N CYS A 236 10.17 -1.02 13.04
CA CYS A 236 9.08 -0.06 13.24
C CYS A 236 8.32 0.27 11.95
N THR A 237 8.02 -0.70 11.10
CA THR A 237 7.57 -0.39 9.73
C THR A 237 6.11 0.10 9.61
N GLY A 238 5.32 -0.03 10.69
CA GLY A 238 3.90 0.30 10.73
C GLY A 238 3.01 -0.80 10.14
N SER A 239 1.69 -0.63 10.24
CA SER A 239 0.70 -1.65 9.87
C SER A 239 0.24 -1.58 8.41
N ASP A 240 1.10 -1.09 7.51
CA ASP A 240 0.75 -0.92 6.10
C ASP A 240 0.58 -2.29 5.43
N ASN A 241 -0.60 -2.53 4.85
CA ASN A 241 -0.98 -3.87 4.38
C ASN A 241 -0.64 -4.14 2.90
N ILE A 242 -0.12 -3.16 2.16
CA ILE A 242 0.11 -3.29 0.70
C ILE A 242 1.59 -3.14 0.36
N VAL A 243 2.18 -1.99 0.69
CA VAL A 243 3.62 -1.78 0.59
C VAL A 243 4.09 -1.24 1.92
N SER A 244 4.76 -2.09 2.69
CA SER A 244 5.63 -1.65 3.77
C SER A 244 7.04 -1.58 3.18
N TYR A 245 7.63 -0.40 3.20
CA TYR A 245 8.97 -0.14 2.66
C TYR A 245 9.64 0.86 3.59
N SER A 246 10.64 0.36 4.29
CA SER A 246 11.39 1.03 5.35
C SER A 246 12.85 0.68 5.11
N GLU A 247 13.67 1.68 4.88
CA GLU A 247 15.09 1.51 4.59
C GLU A 247 15.89 2.38 5.54
N THR A 248 17.13 2.00 5.82
CA THR A 248 18.04 2.80 6.66
C THR A 248 18.30 4.16 6.00
N ASN A 249 18.65 4.14 4.71
CA ASN A 249 18.87 5.34 3.91
C ASN A 249 17.74 5.50 2.91
N LEU A 250 16.84 6.44 3.14
CA LEU A 250 15.72 6.68 2.26
C LEU A 250 15.96 7.92 1.41
N VAL A 251 15.99 7.75 0.08
CA VAL A 251 16.01 8.87 -0.87
C VAL A 251 14.73 8.83 -1.71
N ARG A 252 13.85 9.80 -1.54
CA ARG A 252 12.49 9.80 -2.08
C ARG A 252 12.42 9.60 -3.59
N ASP A 253 13.19 10.37 -4.37
CA ASP A 253 13.16 10.28 -5.84
C ASP A 253 13.79 8.97 -6.37
N ASN A 254 14.50 8.21 -5.54
CA ASN A 254 15.02 6.89 -5.90
C ASN A 254 14.06 5.77 -5.47
N ALA A 255 13.54 5.85 -4.23
CA ALA A 255 12.63 4.86 -3.66
C ALA A 255 11.28 4.80 -4.39
N ILE A 256 10.74 5.94 -4.85
CA ILE A 256 9.46 5.96 -5.58
C ILE A 256 9.54 5.17 -6.90
N PRO A 257 10.50 5.44 -7.81
CA PRO A 257 10.69 4.59 -8.97
C PRO A 257 10.94 3.13 -8.63
N GLU A 258 11.78 2.85 -7.64
CA GLU A 258 12.12 1.48 -7.22
C GLU A 258 10.89 0.66 -6.81
N VAL A 259 10.05 1.20 -5.91
CA VAL A 259 8.80 0.55 -5.51
C VAL A 259 7.83 0.45 -6.69
N LYS A 260 7.75 1.45 -7.58
CA LYS A 260 6.93 1.36 -8.81
C LYS A 260 7.43 0.24 -9.73
N TYR A 261 8.74 0.05 -9.87
CA TYR A 261 9.30 -1.04 -10.67
C TYR A 261 9.03 -2.40 -10.04
N MET A 262 9.19 -2.53 -8.72
CA MET A 262 8.85 -3.75 -7.97
C MET A 262 7.37 -4.12 -8.19
N LEU A 263 6.44 -3.18 -7.99
CA LEU A 263 5.01 -3.42 -8.19
C LEU A 263 4.67 -3.75 -9.65
N ALA A 264 5.25 -3.03 -10.60
CA ALA A 264 5.06 -3.30 -12.02
C ALA A 264 5.53 -4.71 -12.42
N SER A 265 6.64 -5.18 -11.86
CA SER A 265 7.17 -6.53 -12.12
C SER A 265 6.21 -7.66 -11.70
N LEU A 266 5.33 -7.41 -10.72
CA LEU A 266 4.29 -8.35 -10.29
C LEU A 266 2.99 -8.17 -11.09
N ILE A 267 2.56 -6.92 -11.27
CA ILE A 267 1.26 -6.59 -11.86
C ILE A 267 1.22 -6.88 -13.36
N VAL A 268 2.28 -6.53 -14.10
CA VAL A 268 2.30 -6.67 -15.57
C VAL A 268 2.21 -8.14 -16.00
N PRO A 269 3.01 -9.08 -15.44
CA PRO A 269 2.86 -10.50 -15.78
C PRO A 269 1.52 -11.08 -15.34
N ALA A 270 0.99 -10.71 -14.17
CA ALA A 270 -0.31 -11.19 -13.71
C ALA A 270 -1.45 -10.74 -14.66
N PHE A 271 -1.41 -9.48 -15.11
CA PHE A 271 -2.36 -8.98 -16.10
C PHE A 271 -2.21 -9.71 -17.45
N TYR A 272 -0.99 -9.91 -17.92
CA TYR A 272 -0.71 -10.62 -19.16
C TYR A 272 -1.21 -12.08 -19.10
N MET A 273 -0.96 -12.80 -18.01
CA MET A 273 -1.47 -14.15 -17.79
C MET A 273 -3.00 -14.19 -17.85
N GLY A 274 -3.67 -13.23 -17.22
CA GLY A 274 -5.13 -13.09 -17.31
C GLY A 274 -5.63 -12.92 -18.74
N LEU A 275 -4.94 -12.10 -19.55
CA LEU A 275 -5.27 -11.88 -20.96
C LEU A 275 -5.05 -13.15 -21.80
N VAL A 276 -3.94 -13.88 -21.58
CA VAL A 276 -3.66 -15.15 -22.28
C VAL A 276 -4.75 -16.19 -21.99
N PHE A 277 -5.13 -16.37 -20.72
CA PHE A 277 -6.20 -17.31 -20.36
C PHE A 277 -7.55 -16.90 -20.97
N LEU A 278 -7.86 -15.60 -20.98
CA LEU A 278 -9.06 -15.09 -21.62
C LEU A 278 -9.08 -15.45 -23.11
N CYS A 279 -8.01 -15.13 -23.84
CA CYS A 279 -7.91 -15.44 -25.26
C CYS A 279 -7.95 -16.95 -25.54
N ALA A 280 -7.29 -17.77 -24.72
CA ALA A 280 -7.32 -19.23 -24.85
C ALA A 280 -8.74 -19.79 -24.66
N ALA A 281 -9.46 -19.36 -23.61
CA ALA A 281 -10.83 -19.80 -23.34
C ALA A 281 -11.79 -19.39 -24.48
N LEU A 282 -11.69 -18.15 -24.98
CA LEU A 282 -12.49 -17.68 -26.10
C LEU A 282 -12.17 -18.41 -27.41
N THR A 283 -10.89 -18.75 -27.62
CA THR A 283 -10.48 -19.54 -28.79
C THR A 283 -11.06 -20.94 -28.74
N VAL A 284 -10.99 -21.61 -27.58
CA VAL A 284 -11.60 -22.95 -27.39
C VAL A 284 -13.11 -22.89 -27.62
N LEU A 285 -13.80 -21.89 -27.04
CA LEU A 285 -15.24 -21.71 -27.22
C LEU A 285 -15.60 -21.46 -28.69
N SER A 286 -14.84 -20.60 -29.39
CA SER A 286 -15.01 -20.32 -30.81
C SER A 286 -14.83 -21.56 -31.68
N VAL A 287 -13.75 -22.32 -31.46
CA VAL A 287 -13.47 -23.56 -32.19
C VAL A 287 -14.56 -24.59 -31.96
N GLN A 288 -15.04 -24.74 -30.73
CA GLN A 288 -16.14 -25.66 -30.41
C GLN A 288 -17.42 -25.27 -31.17
N GLN A 289 -17.81 -24.00 -31.13
CA GLN A 289 -19.00 -23.51 -31.84
C GLN A 289 -18.88 -23.67 -33.37
N LEU A 290 -17.69 -23.42 -33.94
CA LEU A 290 -17.42 -23.65 -35.36
C LEU A 290 -17.43 -25.14 -35.73
N SER A 291 -16.92 -26.03 -34.88
CA SER A 291 -16.95 -27.48 -35.12
C SER A 291 -18.39 -28.01 -35.08
N ASP A 292 -19.17 -27.59 -34.09
CA ASP A 292 -20.57 -28.00 -33.95
C ASP A 292 -21.46 -27.37 -35.04
N SER A 293 -21.07 -26.23 -35.63
CA SER A 293 -21.77 -25.61 -36.77
C SER A 293 -22.00 -26.57 -37.94
N ALA A 294 -21.05 -27.49 -38.19
CA ALA A 294 -21.16 -28.47 -39.26
C ALA A 294 -22.30 -29.49 -39.02
N LYS A 295 -22.56 -29.86 -37.75
CA LYS A 295 -23.70 -30.70 -37.36
C LYS A 295 -25.01 -29.92 -37.43
N TYR A 296 -24.99 -28.66 -37.02
CA TYR A 296 -26.17 -27.80 -37.10
C TYR A 296 -26.59 -27.49 -38.53
N LYS A 297 -25.64 -27.40 -39.48
CA LYS A 297 -25.92 -27.25 -40.91
C LYS A 297 -26.93 -28.28 -41.43
N PHE A 298 -26.79 -29.55 -41.04
CA PHE A 298 -27.74 -30.61 -41.41
C PHE A 298 -29.14 -30.36 -40.84
N ARG A 299 -29.25 -29.94 -39.57
CA ARG A 299 -30.52 -29.65 -38.91
C ARG A 299 -31.21 -28.42 -39.50
N TYR A 300 -30.44 -27.39 -39.81
CA TYR A 300 -30.95 -26.17 -40.47
C TYR A 300 -31.41 -26.45 -41.90
N ASP A 301 -30.75 -27.36 -42.62
CA ASP A 301 -31.18 -27.78 -43.97
C ASP A 301 -32.50 -28.58 -43.93
N VAL A 302 -32.73 -29.37 -42.86
CA VAL A 302 -34.03 -30.03 -42.61
C VAL A 302 -35.11 -29.01 -42.28
N LEU A 303 -34.85 -28.03 -41.39
CA LEU A 303 -35.79 -26.96 -41.05
C LEU A 303 -36.18 -26.10 -42.26
N ALA A 304 -35.21 -25.78 -43.13
CA ALA A 304 -35.47 -25.07 -44.38
C ALA A 304 -36.40 -25.88 -45.32
N LYS A 305 -36.25 -27.21 -45.35
CA LYS A 305 -37.12 -28.11 -46.14
C LYS A 305 -38.53 -28.27 -45.54
N ILE A 306 -38.70 -27.98 -44.26
CA ILE A 306 -40.00 -28.00 -43.55
C ILE A 306 -40.74 -26.65 -43.70
N GLY A 307 -40.08 -25.61 -44.22
CA GLY A 307 -40.72 -24.36 -44.63
C GLY A 307 -40.28 -23.09 -43.89
N LEU A 308 -39.24 -23.15 -43.05
CA LEU A 308 -38.68 -21.94 -42.43
C LEU A 308 -37.97 -21.06 -43.47
N GLU A 309 -38.17 -19.75 -43.38
CA GLU A 309 -37.43 -18.79 -44.19
C GLU A 309 -35.95 -18.70 -43.73
N ARG A 310 -35.04 -18.42 -44.68
CA ARG A 310 -33.60 -18.26 -44.37
C ARG A 310 -33.31 -17.13 -43.36
N SER A 311 -34.18 -16.12 -43.31
CA SER A 311 -34.14 -15.00 -42.37
C SER A 311 -34.37 -15.49 -40.93
N GLU A 312 -35.36 -16.35 -40.73
CA GLU A 312 -35.71 -16.96 -39.44
C GLU A 312 -34.59 -17.88 -38.95
N ILE A 313 -33.99 -18.65 -39.85
CA ILE A 313 -32.83 -19.51 -39.52
C ILE A 313 -31.63 -18.68 -39.06
N HIS A 314 -31.34 -17.55 -39.71
CA HIS A 314 -30.25 -16.65 -39.30
C HIS A 314 -30.51 -15.99 -37.94
N GLN A 315 -31.75 -15.61 -37.63
CA GLN A 315 -32.14 -15.10 -36.31
C GLN A 315 -32.02 -16.16 -35.22
N LEU A 316 -32.36 -17.42 -35.52
CA LEU A 316 -32.21 -18.52 -34.58
C LEU A 316 -30.74 -18.75 -34.23
N ILE A 317 -29.88 -18.81 -35.26
CA ILE A 317 -28.43 -18.98 -35.12
C ILE A 317 -27.82 -17.86 -34.28
N THR A 318 -28.19 -16.60 -34.54
CA THR A 318 -27.66 -15.47 -33.77
C THR A 318 -28.08 -15.51 -32.31
N ARG A 319 -29.33 -15.90 -32.01
CA ARG A 319 -29.78 -16.06 -30.61
C ARG A 319 -29.08 -17.21 -29.90
N GLU A 320 -28.90 -18.35 -30.54
CA GLU A 320 -28.18 -19.48 -29.95
C GLU A 320 -26.72 -19.13 -29.68
N LEU A 321 -26.01 -18.60 -30.69
CA LEU A 321 -24.61 -18.22 -30.55
C LEU A 321 -24.42 -17.13 -29.48
N ALA A 322 -25.32 -16.14 -29.46
CA ALA A 322 -25.33 -15.12 -28.42
C ALA A 322 -25.58 -15.73 -27.03
N ALA A 323 -26.53 -16.63 -26.87
CA ALA A 323 -26.80 -17.27 -25.56
C ALA A 323 -25.61 -18.09 -25.07
N TYR A 324 -24.95 -18.86 -25.96
CA TYR A 324 -23.77 -19.66 -25.62
C TYR A 324 -22.57 -18.81 -25.18
N TYR A 325 -22.40 -17.63 -25.77
CA TYR A 325 -21.36 -16.69 -25.39
C TYR A 325 -21.76 -15.86 -24.14
N LEU A 326 -22.95 -15.29 -24.11
CA LEU A 326 -23.37 -14.39 -23.03
C LEU A 326 -23.54 -15.11 -21.68
N CYS A 327 -24.00 -16.36 -21.67
CA CYS A 327 -24.29 -17.08 -20.42
C CYS A 327 -23.02 -17.29 -19.55
N PRO A 328 -21.91 -17.86 -20.08
CA PRO A 328 -20.64 -17.93 -19.34
C PRO A 328 -20.09 -16.56 -18.94
N ALA A 329 -20.23 -15.54 -19.80
CA ALA A 329 -19.75 -14.20 -19.53
C ALA A 329 -20.50 -13.54 -18.35
N LEU A 330 -21.83 -13.64 -18.31
CA LEU A 330 -22.63 -13.12 -17.21
C LEU A 330 -22.30 -13.83 -15.88
N PHE A 331 -22.13 -15.16 -15.92
CA PHE A 331 -21.71 -15.91 -14.75
C PHE A 331 -20.33 -15.47 -14.23
N ALA A 332 -19.37 -15.26 -15.15
CA ALA A 332 -18.05 -14.74 -14.81
C ALA A 332 -18.13 -13.33 -14.19
N VAL A 333 -18.97 -12.44 -14.73
CA VAL A 333 -19.18 -11.08 -14.18
C VAL A 333 -19.77 -11.14 -12.76
N LEU A 334 -20.72 -12.03 -12.48
CA LEU A 334 -21.32 -12.17 -11.15
C LEU A 334 -20.31 -12.64 -10.09
N ILE A 335 -19.50 -13.66 -10.42
CA ILE A 335 -18.46 -14.18 -9.52
C ILE A 335 -17.35 -13.14 -9.35
N SER A 336 -16.81 -12.62 -10.45
CA SER A 336 -15.71 -11.65 -10.40
C SER A 336 -16.13 -10.36 -9.69
N GLY A 337 -17.34 -9.87 -9.91
CA GLY A 337 -17.89 -8.71 -9.20
C GLY A 337 -17.91 -8.90 -7.68
N SER A 338 -18.36 -10.09 -7.22
CA SER A 338 -18.39 -10.41 -5.78
C SER A 338 -16.99 -10.45 -5.15
N ILE A 339 -16.01 -11.02 -5.86
CA ILE A 339 -14.61 -11.10 -5.40
C ILE A 339 -14.00 -9.70 -5.38
N ILE A 340 -14.19 -8.91 -6.45
CA ILE A 340 -13.63 -7.56 -6.57
C ILE A 340 -14.14 -6.65 -5.46
N VAL A 341 -15.43 -6.69 -5.12
CA VAL A 341 -15.96 -5.89 -4.00
C VAL A 341 -15.26 -6.22 -2.68
N ARG A 342 -14.97 -7.50 -2.40
CA ARG A 342 -14.26 -7.91 -1.17
C ARG A 342 -12.79 -7.50 -1.19
N VAL A 343 -12.08 -7.80 -2.27
CA VAL A 343 -10.66 -7.46 -2.42
C VAL A 343 -10.46 -5.95 -2.40
N SER A 344 -11.33 -5.18 -3.06
CA SER A 344 -11.26 -3.73 -3.04
C SER A 344 -11.55 -3.14 -1.66
N LYS A 345 -12.45 -3.73 -0.87
CA LYS A 345 -12.63 -3.31 0.54
C LYS A 345 -11.36 -3.52 1.36
N ILE A 346 -10.74 -4.69 1.23
CA ILE A 346 -9.46 -4.99 1.90
C ILE A 346 -8.38 -4.00 1.45
N PHE A 347 -8.31 -3.71 0.15
CA PHE A 347 -7.35 -2.75 -0.39
C PHE A 347 -7.57 -1.33 0.12
N ILE A 348 -8.83 -0.85 0.16
CA ILE A 348 -9.16 0.48 0.66
C ILE A 348 -8.81 0.60 2.15
N ILE A 349 -9.17 -0.40 2.97
CA ILE A 349 -8.81 -0.43 4.39
C ILE A 349 -7.29 -0.45 4.56
N GLY A 350 -6.58 -1.26 3.77
CA GLY A 350 -5.13 -1.43 3.86
C GLY A 350 -4.31 -0.22 3.38
N THR A 351 -4.87 0.64 2.53
CA THR A 351 -4.16 1.78 1.94
C THR A 351 -4.67 3.15 2.36
N GLY A 352 -5.91 3.23 2.87
CA GLY A 352 -6.60 4.49 3.10
C GLY A 352 -6.98 5.25 1.81
N VAL A 353 -6.76 4.70 0.61
CA VAL A 353 -7.09 5.41 -0.64
C VAL A 353 -8.60 5.39 -0.87
N HIS A 354 -9.18 6.59 -0.94
CA HIS A 354 -10.54 6.78 -1.44
C HIS A 354 -10.58 6.60 -2.96
N THR A 355 -10.77 5.36 -3.40
CA THR A 355 -10.92 4.99 -4.82
C THR A 355 -12.34 4.54 -5.14
N SER A 356 -12.84 4.91 -6.32
CA SER A 356 -14.11 4.39 -6.84
C SER A 356 -13.91 2.97 -7.36
N VAL A 357 -14.25 1.98 -6.53
CA VAL A 357 -14.22 0.55 -6.89
C VAL A 357 -15.01 0.28 -8.17
N LEU A 358 -16.17 0.94 -8.31
CA LEU A 358 -17.07 0.78 -9.44
C LEU A 358 -16.44 1.28 -10.74
N GLN A 359 -15.66 2.36 -10.69
CA GLN A 359 -14.98 2.90 -11.87
C GLN A 359 -13.94 1.91 -12.42
N TYR A 360 -13.08 1.35 -11.55
CA TYR A 360 -12.07 0.38 -11.99
C TYR A 360 -12.66 -0.95 -12.43
N PHE A 361 -13.73 -1.40 -11.76
CA PHE A 361 -14.50 -2.56 -12.22
C PHE A 361 -15.07 -2.31 -13.62
N GLY A 362 -15.68 -1.14 -13.83
CA GLY A 362 -16.24 -0.74 -15.13
C GLY A 362 -15.21 -0.78 -16.25
N ILE A 363 -14.02 -0.22 -16.04
CA ILE A 363 -12.96 -0.24 -17.07
C ILE A 363 -12.50 -1.68 -17.35
N SER A 364 -12.34 -2.53 -16.33
CA SER A 364 -11.98 -3.94 -16.52
C SER A 364 -13.05 -4.70 -17.30
N VAL A 365 -14.34 -4.43 -17.01
CA VAL A 365 -15.49 -5.00 -17.72
C VAL A 365 -15.51 -4.56 -19.18
N VAL A 366 -15.24 -3.28 -19.46
CA VAL A 366 -15.15 -2.75 -20.83
C VAL A 366 -14.02 -3.44 -21.60
N LEU A 367 -12.84 -3.59 -20.99
CA LEU A 367 -11.71 -4.27 -21.63
C LEU A 367 -12.02 -5.75 -21.91
N PHE A 368 -12.62 -6.44 -20.94
CA PHE A 368 -13.07 -7.83 -21.08
C PHE A 368 -14.07 -7.97 -22.24
N PHE A 369 -15.15 -7.18 -22.25
CA PHE A 369 -16.16 -7.23 -23.31
C PHE A 369 -15.61 -6.76 -24.66
N GLY A 370 -14.62 -5.87 -24.68
CA GLY A 370 -13.92 -5.48 -25.91
C GLY A 370 -13.24 -6.67 -26.58
N ILE A 371 -12.45 -7.44 -25.83
CA ILE A 371 -11.81 -8.67 -26.35
C ILE A 371 -12.88 -9.71 -26.72
N TYR A 372 -13.89 -9.85 -25.86
CA TYR A 372 -15.00 -10.78 -26.05
C TYR A 372 -15.76 -10.54 -27.36
N MET A 373 -16.03 -9.27 -27.69
CA MET A 373 -16.75 -8.86 -28.89
C MET A 373 -15.98 -9.17 -30.16
N ILE A 374 -14.66 -9.00 -30.15
CA ILE A 374 -13.78 -9.35 -31.29
C ILE A 374 -13.90 -10.83 -31.61
N TYR A 375 -13.82 -11.69 -30.59
CA TYR A 375 -13.97 -13.14 -30.76
C TYR A 375 -15.38 -13.53 -31.23
N PHE A 376 -16.42 -12.95 -30.62
CA PHE A 376 -17.80 -13.19 -31.05
C PHE A 376 -18.01 -12.84 -32.52
N MET A 377 -17.50 -11.68 -32.98
CA MET A 377 -17.59 -11.28 -34.39
C MET A 377 -16.83 -12.23 -35.30
N ALA A 378 -15.61 -12.65 -34.92
CA ALA A 378 -14.83 -13.60 -35.70
C ALA A 378 -15.55 -14.95 -35.84
N THR A 379 -16.10 -15.48 -34.74
CA THR A 379 -16.89 -16.72 -34.75
C THR A 379 -18.16 -16.57 -35.58
N TYR A 380 -18.88 -15.45 -35.44
CA TYR A 380 -20.12 -15.20 -36.18
C TYR A 380 -19.88 -15.16 -37.69
N VAL A 381 -18.87 -14.41 -38.15
CA VAL A 381 -18.49 -14.38 -39.57
C VAL A 381 -18.05 -15.76 -40.06
N GLY A 382 -17.25 -16.49 -39.26
CA GLY A 382 -16.82 -17.84 -39.58
C GLY A 382 -17.99 -18.82 -39.71
N PHE A 383 -18.95 -18.75 -38.79
CA PHE A 383 -20.14 -19.60 -38.77
C PHE A 383 -21.05 -19.31 -39.96
N LYS A 384 -21.32 -18.02 -40.24
CA LYS A 384 -22.10 -17.59 -41.39
C LYS A 384 -21.44 -18.05 -42.70
N ARG A 385 -20.12 -17.87 -42.82
CA ARG A 385 -19.37 -18.35 -43.98
C ARG A 385 -19.46 -19.87 -44.12
N ASN A 386 -19.33 -20.66 -43.07
CA ASN A 386 -19.46 -22.13 -43.16
C ASN A 386 -20.84 -22.61 -43.63
N ILE A 387 -21.89 -21.85 -43.31
CA ILE A 387 -23.25 -22.12 -43.76
C ILE A 387 -23.45 -21.66 -45.22
N GLU A 388 -22.94 -20.49 -45.58
CA GLU A 388 -23.13 -19.87 -46.90
C GLU A 388 -22.18 -20.38 -47.99
N THR A 389 -21.00 -20.88 -47.62
CA THR A 389 -20.03 -21.44 -48.59
C THR A 389 -20.55 -22.77 -49.10
N LYS A 390 -21.36 -22.68 -50.15
CA LYS A 390 -21.45 -23.66 -51.23
C LYS A 390 -20.36 -23.32 -52.24
N LYS A 391 -19.47 -24.28 -52.49
CA LYS A 391 -19.52 -24.98 -53.78
C LYS A 391 -19.39 -26.46 -53.49
#